data_AF-I1KDL1-F1
#
_entry.id   AF-I1KDL1-F1
#
_cell.length_a   1.000
_cell.length_b   1.000
_cell.length_c   1.000
_cell.angle_alpha   90.00
_cell.angle_beta   90.00
_cell.angle_gamma   90.00
#
_symmetry.space_group_name_H-M   'P 1'
#
loop_
_entity.id
_entity.type
_entity.pdbx_description
1 polymer ?
#
loop_
_entity_poly.entity_id
_entity_poly.type
_entity_poly.pdbx_seq_one_letter_code
_entity_poly.pdbx_strand_id
1 'polypeptide(L)'
;MSNNGSNNPYVQISPLHTNRPKPMDTVCDALNRCSRKVGKATRRAETMADNFWNHIRIGSSLADAAVARIVQGTKVLTLGGPDILFQQSFGNFPGEKLIKSFACYLSTSTGPVIGTIYVSTKRVAFCSDYPLCNYPLSLQQNQSVHYKVLIFFLAK
;
A
#
# COMPACT_ATOMS: atom_id res chain seq x y z
N MET A 1 69.73 -49.02 28.70
CA MET A 1 69.77 -49.65 27.36
C MET A 1 68.63 -49.00 26.57
N SER A 2 68.95 -47.93 25.81
CA SER A 2 69.13 -47.95 24.33
C SER A 2 67.83 -48.28 23.58
N ASN A 3 67.38 -47.66 22.49
CA ASN A 3 67.67 -46.48 21.66
C ASN A 3 66.59 -46.55 20.53
N ASN A 4 66.51 -45.52 19.68
CA ASN A 4 65.79 -45.39 18.40
C ASN A 4 64.29 -45.06 18.47
N GLY A 5 63.78 -43.96 17.90
CA GLY A 5 64.33 -43.07 16.88
C GLY A 5 63.79 -43.44 15.49
N SER A 6 62.69 -42.79 15.08
CA SER A 6 62.32 -42.65 13.68
C SER A 6 61.41 -41.43 13.47
N ASN A 7 61.98 -40.23 13.59
CA ASN A 7 61.36 -39.02 13.03
C ASN A 7 61.71 -38.99 11.54
N ASN A 8 60.73 -39.23 10.67
CA ASN A 8 60.90 -39.10 9.22
C ASN A 8 60.75 -37.62 8.83
N PRO A 9 61.80 -36.95 8.33
CA PRO A 9 61.77 -35.52 8.01
C PRO A 9 60.97 -35.19 6.73
N TYR A 10 60.48 -36.19 5.99
CA TYR A 10 59.76 -36.00 4.74
C TYR A 10 58.23 -35.96 4.86
N VAL A 11 57.66 -36.08 6.07
CA VAL A 11 56.21 -35.97 6.30
C VAL A 11 55.92 -34.75 7.15
N GLN A 12 56.21 -33.56 6.61
CA GLN A 12 55.69 -32.32 7.17
C GLN A 12 54.34 -32.01 6.50
N ILE A 13 53.27 -32.65 6.96
CA ILE A 13 51.91 -32.27 6.58
C ILE A 13 51.53 -31.06 7.42
N SER A 14 51.92 -29.87 6.98
CA SER A 14 51.39 -28.63 7.50
C SER A 14 49.89 -28.56 7.14
N PRO A 15 48.95 -28.37 8.08
CA PRO A 15 47.60 -28.01 7.71
C PRO A 15 47.68 -26.67 7.01
N LEU A 16 47.37 -26.63 5.72
CA LEU A 16 47.03 -25.37 5.06
C LEU A 16 45.82 -24.83 5.82
N HIS A 17 46.06 -23.85 6.69
CA HIS A 17 45.03 -23.03 7.30
C HIS A 17 44.42 -22.20 6.17
N THR A 18 43.55 -22.82 5.38
CA THR A 18 42.78 -22.11 4.38
C THR A 18 41.74 -21.32 5.16
N ASN A 19 42.01 -20.03 5.35
CA ASN A 19 40.97 -19.01 5.58
C ASN A 19 40.07 -18.89 4.33
N ARG A 20 39.53 -20.01 3.83
CA ARG A 20 38.51 -20.03 2.79
C ARG A 20 37.16 -20.05 3.48
N PRO A 21 36.28 -19.07 3.23
CA PRO A 21 34.88 -19.16 3.62
C PRO A 21 34.35 -20.50 3.11
N LYS A 22 33.80 -21.36 3.98
CA LYS A 22 33.28 -22.64 3.53
C LYS A 22 32.08 -22.33 2.63
N PRO A 23 31.99 -22.95 1.44
CA PRO A 23 30.90 -22.68 0.49
C PRO A 23 29.51 -22.79 1.13
N MET A 24 29.37 -23.69 2.10
CA MET A 24 28.12 -23.91 2.84
C MET A 24 27.74 -22.74 3.74
N ASP A 25 28.70 -22.04 4.37
CA ASP A 25 28.42 -20.90 5.24
C ASP A 25 27.83 -19.75 4.43
N THR A 26 28.40 -19.48 3.25
CA THR A 26 27.89 -18.49 2.29
C THR A 26 26.47 -18.82 1.80
N VAL A 27 26.20 -20.11 1.54
CA VAL A 27 24.86 -20.57 1.11
C VAL A 27 23.85 -20.44 2.26
N CYS A 28 24.22 -20.81 3.48
CA CYS A 28 23.40 -20.65 4.67
C CYS A 28 23.08 -19.17 4.96
N ASP A 29 24.05 -18.28 4.81
CA ASP A 29 23.86 -16.84 4.98
C ASP A 29 22.91 -16.24 3.93
N ALA A 30 23.03 -16.69 2.67
CA ALA A 30 22.13 -16.30 1.60
C ALA A 30 20.68 -16.75 1.88
N LEU A 31 20.50 -17.99 2.34
CA LEU A 31 19.21 -18.53 2.75
C LEU A 31 18.63 -17.72 3.92
N ASN A 32 19.41 -17.48 4.97
CA ASN A 32 18.99 -16.70 6.14
C ASN A 32 18.61 -15.25 5.77
N ARG A 33 19.30 -14.65 4.79
CA ARG A 33 18.96 -13.33 4.25
C ARG A 33 17.65 -13.38 3.44
N CYS A 34 17.46 -14.42 2.64
CA CYS A 34 16.24 -14.65 1.87
C CYS A 34 15.04 -14.82 2.80
N SER A 35 15.11 -15.73 3.78
CA SER A 35 14.05 -15.97 4.77
C SER A 35 13.65 -14.70 5.52
N ARG A 36 14.63 -13.87 5.92
CA ARG A 36 14.35 -12.57 6.55
C ARG A 36 13.66 -11.58 5.61
N LYS A 37 14.03 -11.54 4.33
CA LYS A 37 13.37 -10.68 3.33
C LYS A 37 11.94 -11.14 3.07
N VAL A 38 11.73 -12.45 2.89
CA VAL A 38 10.40 -13.05 2.70
C VAL A 38 9.52 -12.76 3.91
N GLY A 39 9.99 -13.04 5.14
CA GLY A 39 9.22 -12.75 6.34
C GLY A 39 8.86 -11.27 6.51
N LYS A 40 9.77 -10.35 6.14
CA LYS A 40 9.48 -8.90 6.13
C LYS A 40 8.43 -8.53 5.07
N ALA A 41 8.49 -9.13 3.89
CA ALA A 41 7.52 -8.90 2.83
C ALA A 41 6.13 -9.44 3.23
N THR A 42 6.06 -10.65 3.77
CA THR A 42 4.83 -11.26 4.29
C THR A 42 4.17 -10.38 5.34
N ARG A 43 4.92 -9.92 6.36
CA ARG A 43 4.37 -9.05 7.41
C ARG A 43 3.84 -7.71 6.87
N ARG A 44 4.51 -7.14 5.87
CA ARG A 44 4.03 -5.91 5.21
C ARG A 44 2.75 -6.18 4.43
N ALA A 45 2.68 -7.30 3.72
CA ALA A 45 1.48 -7.71 2.99
C ALA A 45 0.30 -7.94 3.95
N GLU A 46 0.51 -8.63 5.07
CA GLU A 46 -0.48 -8.81 6.14
C GLU A 46 -0.98 -7.46 6.67
N THR A 47 -0.08 -6.54 7.02
CA THR A 47 -0.45 -5.21 7.52
C THR A 47 -1.28 -4.42 6.49
N MET A 48 -0.95 -4.54 5.20
CA MET A 48 -1.72 -3.90 4.13
C MET A 48 -3.12 -4.53 3.99
N ALA A 49 -3.21 -5.85 4.04
CA ALA A 49 -4.46 -6.60 3.97
C ALA A 49 -5.37 -6.26 5.16
N ASP A 50 -4.84 -6.23 6.38
CA ASP A 50 -5.58 -5.88 7.59
C ASP A 50 -6.15 -4.46 7.53
N ASN A 51 -5.33 -3.49 7.11
CA ASN A 51 -5.78 -2.10 6.96
C ASN A 51 -6.89 -1.96 5.92
N PHE A 52 -6.76 -2.66 4.79
CA PHE A 52 -7.78 -2.65 3.74
C PHE A 52 -9.07 -3.32 4.19
N TRP A 53 -8.97 -4.48 4.85
CA TRP A 53 -10.11 -5.21 5.40
C TRP A 53 -10.87 -4.40 6.44
N ASN A 54 -10.14 -3.81 7.39
CA ASN A 54 -10.72 -2.95 8.42
C ASN A 54 -11.43 -1.74 7.81
N HIS A 55 -10.88 -1.16 6.73
CA HIS A 55 -11.52 -0.07 6.01
C HIS A 55 -12.88 -0.51 5.45
N ILE A 56 -12.95 -1.62 4.73
CA ILE A 56 -14.21 -2.11 4.11
C ILE A 56 -15.27 -2.41 5.19
N ARG A 57 -14.84 -2.92 6.35
CA ARG A 57 -15.74 -3.32 7.44
C ARG A 57 -16.47 -2.14 8.13
N ILE A 58 -16.01 -0.90 7.95
CA ILE A 58 -16.63 0.29 8.55
C ILE A 58 -17.97 0.64 7.86
N GLY A 59 -18.18 0.22 6.62
CA GLY A 59 -19.42 0.49 5.87
C GLY A 59 -20.61 -0.31 6.38
N SER A 60 -21.82 0.17 6.07
CA SER A 60 -23.08 -0.56 6.33
C SER A 60 -23.20 -1.84 5.50
N SER A 61 -22.47 -1.95 4.39
CA SER A 61 -22.40 -3.12 3.50
C SER A 61 -20.95 -3.40 3.10
N LEU A 62 -20.44 -4.56 3.49
CA LEU A 62 -19.07 -5.00 3.19
C LEU A 62 -18.86 -5.20 1.69
N ALA A 63 -19.81 -5.84 1.01
CA ALA A 63 -19.70 -6.14 -0.42
C ALA A 63 -19.71 -4.85 -1.25
N ASP A 64 -20.60 -3.92 -0.94
CA ASP A 64 -20.67 -2.64 -1.67
C ASP A 64 -19.41 -1.80 -1.43
N ALA A 65 -18.89 -1.78 -0.20
CA ALA A 65 -17.63 -1.13 0.10
C ALA A 65 -16.46 -1.75 -0.68
N ALA A 66 -16.40 -3.08 -0.78
CA ALA A 66 -15.35 -3.78 -1.53
C ALA A 66 -15.44 -3.45 -3.03
N VAL A 67 -16.63 -3.51 -3.61
CA VAL A 67 -16.88 -3.15 -5.02
C VAL A 67 -16.52 -1.69 -5.27
N ALA A 68 -16.94 -0.78 -4.40
CA ALA A 68 -16.63 0.64 -4.52
C ALA A 68 -15.11 0.89 -4.57
N ARG A 69 -14.33 0.21 -3.71
CA ARG A 69 -12.86 0.32 -3.72
C ARG A 69 -12.24 -0.27 -4.98
N ILE A 70 -12.74 -1.40 -5.50
CA ILE A 70 -12.25 -2.01 -6.74
C ILE A 70 -12.52 -1.08 -7.93
N VAL A 71 -13.73 -0.54 -8.03
CA VAL A 71 -14.10 0.40 -9.09
C VAL A 71 -13.25 1.66 -9.01
N GLN A 72 -13.08 2.22 -7.81
CA GLN A 72 -12.26 3.41 -7.61
C GLN A 72 -10.78 3.17 -7.92
N GLY A 73 -10.22 2.03 -7.49
CA GLY A 73 -8.85 1.63 -7.83
C GLY A 73 -8.66 1.47 -9.33
N THR A 74 -9.63 0.86 -10.01
CA THR A 74 -9.63 0.74 -11.48
C THR A 74 -9.62 2.12 -12.14
N LYS A 75 -10.43 3.08 -11.68
CA LYS A 75 -10.44 4.46 -12.20
C LYS A 75 -9.07 5.13 -12.08
N VAL A 76 -8.41 4.98 -10.94
CA VAL A 76 -7.06 5.54 -10.72
C VAL A 76 -6.07 4.94 -11.73
N LEU A 77 -6.14 3.63 -11.98
CA LEU A 77 -5.25 2.96 -12.92
C LEU A 77 -5.53 3.36 -14.37
N THR A 78 -6.80 3.38 -14.80
CA THR A 78 -7.18 3.70 -16.18
C THR A 78 -6.95 5.16 -16.55
N LEU A 79 -7.09 6.07 -15.59
CA LEU A 79 -6.83 7.51 -15.78
C LEU A 79 -5.36 7.90 -15.63
N GLY A 80 -4.47 6.95 -15.31
CA GLY A 80 -3.04 7.20 -15.21
C GLY A 80 -2.59 7.84 -13.89
N GLY A 81 -3.41 7.74 -12.83
CA GLY A 81 -3.03 8.11 -11.47
C GLY A 81 -4.06 8.96 -10.73
N PRO A 82 -3.84 9.15 -9.40
CA PRO A 82 -4.76 9.89 -8.55
C PRO A 82 -4.79 11.39 -8.86
N ASP A 83 -3.71 11.95 -9.40
CA ASP A 83 -3.62 13.35 -9.82
C ASP A 83 -4.61 13.68 -10.93
N ILE A 84 -4.66 12.84 -11.97
CA ILE A 84 -5.56 13.01 -13.11
C ILE A 84 -7.00 12.81 -12.67
N LEU A 85 -7.28 11.78 -11.87
CA LEU A 85 -8.62 11.56 -11.31
C LEU A 85 -9.09 12.72 -10.44
N PHE A 86 -8.20 13.30 -9.62
CA PHE A 86 -8.49 14.47 -8.79
C PHE A 86 -8.84 15.69 -9.67
N GLN A 87 -8.01 16.01 -10.65
CA GLN A 87 -8.24 17.13 -11.56
C GLN A 87 -9.52 16.95 -12.38
N GLN A 88 -9.82 15.74 -12.84
CA GLN A 88 -11.07 15.43 -13.54
C GLN A 88 -12.29 15.58 -12.62
N SER A 89 -12.15 15.24 -11.34
CA SER A 89 -13.25 15.29 -10.37
C SER A 89 -13.55 16.70 -9.86
N PHE A 90 -12.53 17.54 -9.71
CA PHE A 90 -12.61 18.84 -9.01
C PHE A 90 -12.10 20.04 -9.81
N GLY A 91 -11.75 19.84 -11.09
CA GLY A 91 -11.08 20.83 -11.92
C GLY A 91 -9.62 21.03 -11.52
N ASN A 92 -8.88 21.69 -12.42
CA ASN A 92 -7.47 22.04 -12.20
C ASN A 92 -7.34 23.50 -11.74
N PHE A 93 -6.63 23.75 -10.64
CA PHE A 93 -6.28 25.10 -10.20
C PHE A 93 -4.83 25.43 -10.54
N PRO A 94 -4.51 26.64 -11.06
CA PRO A 94 -3.14 27.00 -11.42
C PRO A 94 -2.16 26.81 -10.27
N GLY A 95 -1.08 26.06 -10.48
CA GLY A 95 -0.07 25.78 -9.45
C GLY A 95 -0.54 24.87 -8.29
N GLU A 96 -1.73 24.28 -8.39
CA GLU A 96 -2.17 23.24 -7.46
C GLU A 96 -1.44 21.92 -7.74
N LYS A 97 -0.98 21.26 -6.69
CA LYS A 97 -0.42 19.90 -6.77
C LYS A 97 -1.14 19.01 -5.77
N LEU A 98 -1.53 17.82 -6.19
CA LEU A 98 -2.00 16.80 -5.26
C LEU A 98 -0.81 16.33 -4.41
N ILE A 99 -1.02 16.23 -3.09
CA ILE A 99 0.00 15.77 -2.15
C ILE A 99 -0.23 14.29 -1.86
N LYS A 100 -1.44 13.93 -1.43
CA LYS A 100 -1.84 12.55 -1.12
C LYS A 100 -3.33 12.33 -1.35
N SER A 101 -3.71 11.06 -1.52
CA SER A 101 -5.11 10.62 -1.48
C SER A 101 -5.25 9.44 -0.51
N PHE A 102 -6.41 9.34 0.14
CA PHE A 102 -6.70 8.30 1.11
C PHE A 102 -8.14 7.79 0.95
N ALA A 103 -8.32 6.48 1.14
CA ALA A 103 -9.64 5.89 1.30
C ALA A 103 -10.22 6.33 2.66
N CYS A 104 -11.45 6.81 2.69
CA CYS A 104 -12.09 7.24 3.93
C CYS A 104 -13.62 7.08 3.88
N TYR A 105 -14.25 7.25 5.03
CA TYR A 105 -15.70 7.41 5.13
C TYR A 105 -16.01 8.82 5.59
N LEU A 106 -16.96 9.46 4.93
CA LEU A 106 -17.55 10.71 5.40
C LEU A 106 -18.79 10.39 6.21
N SER A 107 -18.81 10.77 7.48
CA SER A 107 -20.01 10.66 8.30
C SER A 107 -21.06 11.66 7.84
N THR A 108 -22.23 11.18 7.41
CA THR A 108 -23.39 12.02 7.11
C THR A 108 -24.54 11.69 8.07
N SER A 109 -25.63 12.48 8.03
CA SER A 109 -26.84 12.20 8.82
C SER A 109 -27.52 10.88 8.43
N THR A 110 -27.25 10.37 7.21
CA THR A 110 -27.78 9.09 6.72
C THR A 110 -26.79 7.93 6.92
N GLY A 111 -25.66 8.18 7.61
CA GLY A 111 -24.62 7.19 7.87
C GLY A 111 -23.29 7.44 7.14
N PRO A 112 -22.33 6.51 7.25
CA PRO A 112 -21.01 6.67 6.65
C PRO A 112 -21.07 6.47 5.12
N VAL A 113 -20.52 7.44 4.37
CA VAL A 113 -20.39 7.38 2.91
C VAL A 113 -18.94 7.08 2.55
N ILE A 114 -18.70 5.94 1.90
CA ILE A 114 -17.35 5.58 1.43
C ILE A 114 -16.89 6.49 0.29
N GLY A 115 -15.63 6.89 0.34
CA GLY A 115 -15.06 7.75 -0.67
C GLY A 115 -13.55 7.88 -0.58
N THR A 116 -13.05 8.85 -1.33
CA THR A 116 -11.63 9.19 -1.38
C THR A 116 -11.46 10.66 -1.02
N ILE A 117 -10.60 10.93 -0.04
CA ILE A 117 -10.16 12.28 0.31
C ILE A 117 -8.84 12.58 -0.39
N TYR A 118 -8.76 13.75 -1.00
CA TYR A 118 -7.62 14.30 -1.71
C TYR A 118 -7.10 15.50 -0.94
N VAL A 119 -5.80 15.51 -0.65
CA VAL A 119 -5.12 16.64 -0.02
C VAL A 119 -4.19 17.23 -1.06
N SER A 120 -4.43 18.47 -1.46
CA SER A 120 -3.58 19.22 -2.37
C SER A 120 -2.85 20.35 -1.64
N THR A 121 -1.99 21.08 -2.35
CA THR A 121 -1.34 22.29 -1.83
C THR A 121 -2.31 23.45 -1.57
N LYS A 122 -3.56 23.37 -2.05
CA LYS A 122 -4.52 24.48 -2.00
C LYS A 122 -5.86 24.13 -1.34
N ARG A 123 -6.23 22.85 -1.30
CA ARG A 123 -7.52 22.41 -0.75
C ARG A 123 -7.50 20.97 -0.29
N VAL A 124 -8.51 20.64 0.50
CA VAL A 124 -8.91 19.28 0.79
C VAL A 124 -10.22 19.02 0.07
N ALA A 125 -10.33 17.90 -0.63
CA ALA A 125 -11.51 17.52 -1.39
C ALA A 125 -11.92 16.10 -1.06
N PHE A 126 -13.21 15.84 -0.87
CA PHE A 126 -13.77 14.50 -0.72
C PHE A 126 -14.73 14.20 -1.87
N CYS A 127 -14.65 12.99 -2.43
CA CYS A 127 -15.62 12.47 -3.39
C CYS A 127 -16.05 11.05 -2.98
N SER A 128 -17.35 10.76 -3.00
CA SER A 128 -17.85 9.40 -2.85
C SER A 128 -17.33 8.50 -3.99
N ASP A 129 -17.02 7.24 -3.68
CA ASP A 129 -16.46 6.31 -4.68
C ASP A 129 -17.53 5.85 -5.71
N TYR A 130 -18.80 5.84 -5.29
CA TYR A 130 -19.97 5.64 -6.14
C TYR A 130 -20.95 6.82 -6.03
N PRO A 131 -21.73 7.10 -7.09
CA PRO A 131 -22.74 8.14 -7.05
C PRO A 131 -23.89 7.72 -6.13
N LEU A 132 -24.35 8.64 -5.28
CA LEU A 132 -25.50 8.39 -4.42
C LEU A 132 -26.77 8.60 -5.25
N CYS A 133 -27.73 7.69 -5.10
CA CYS A 133 -29.06 7.87 -5.66
C CYS A 133 -29.82 8.83 -4.73
N ASN A 134 -30.15 10.02 -5.21
CA ASN A 134 -31.15 10.83 -4.53
C ASN A 134 -32.51 10.20 -4.83
N TYR A 135 -33.22 9.74 -3.80
CA TYR A 135 -34.63 9.37 -3.94
C TYR A 135 -35.39 10.56 -4.52
N PRO A 136 -35.98 10.45 -5.72
CA PRO A 136 -36.73 11.55 -6.25
C PRO A 136 -38.15 11.43 -5.69
N LEU A 137 -38.63 12.51 -5.07
CA LEU A 137 -40.06 12.71 -4.81
C LEU A 137 -40.86 12.91 -6.13
N SER A 138 -40.24 12.73 -7.29
CA SER A 138 -40.89 12.85 -8.59
C SER A 138 -40.43 11.76 -9.56
N LEU A 139 -41.39 11.14 -10.23
CA LEU A 139 -41.30 9.88 -10.96
C LEU A 139 -40.41 9.89 -12.23
N GLN A 140 -39.48 10.84 -12.41
CA GLN A 140 -38.94 11.12 -13.75
C GLN A 140 -37.43 11.36 -13.91
N GLN A 141 -36.59 11.31 -12.87
CA GLN A 141 -35.13 11.34 -13.08
C GLN A 141 -34.35 10.88 -11.84
N ASN A 142 -33.93 9.62 -11.82
CA ASN A 142 -32.88 9.16 -10.90
C ASN A 142 -31.53 9.70 -11.40
N GLN A 143 -31.19 10.93 -11.03
CA GLN A 143 -29.85 11.46 -11.25
C GLN A 143 -28.95 10.97 -10.10
N SER A 144 -28.05 10.04 -10.41
CA SER A 144 -27.04 9.58 -9.46
C SER A 144 -25.90 10.60 -9.45
N VAL A 145 -25.66 11.23 -8.29
CA VAL A 145 -24.67 12.30 -8.15
C VAL A 145 -23.65 11.90 -7.09
N HIS A 146 -22.37 12.16 -7.37
CA HIS A 146 -21.32 11.96 -6.39
C HIS A 146 -21.43 12.98 -5.26
N TYR A 147 -21.36 12.52 -4.02
CA TYR A 147 -21.27 13.39 -2.86
C TYR A 147 -19.87 14.00 -2.82
N LYS A 148 -19.78 15.34 -2.94
CA LYS A 148 -18.52 16.07 -3.01
C LYS A 148 -18.45 17.14 -1.92
N VAL A 149 -17.30 17.22 -1.25
CA VAL A 149 -16.98 18.29 -0.28
C VAL A 149 -15.67 18.93 -0.70
N LEU A 150 -15.57 20.24 -0.62
CA LEU A 150 -14.38 21.00 -0.98
C LEU A 150 -14.08 22.06 0.08
N ILE A 151 -12.87 22.06 0.61
CA ILE A 151 -12.41 23.00 1.64
C ILE A 151 -11.11 23.63 1.15
N PHE A 152 -11.13 24.92 0.88
CA PHE A 152 -9.95 25.67 0.46
C PHE A 152 -9.13 26.13 1.64
N PHE A 153 -7.80 26.11 1.49
CA PHE A 153 -6.92 26.80 2.41
C PHE A 153 -6.94 28.30 2.09
N LEU A 154 -7.18 29.11 3.12
CA LEU A 154 -7.06 30.56 2.99
C LEU A 154 -5.58 30.92 2.82
N ALA A 155 -5.26 31.62 1.73
CA ALA A 155 -3.97 32.26 1.60
C ALA A 155 -3.90 33.39 2.65
N LYS A 156 -2.78 33.44 3.36
CA LYS A 156 -2.48 34.45 4.37
C LYS A 156 -1.73 35.61 3.73
#